data_AF-A0A356FVV3-F1
#
_entry.id   AF-A0A356FVV3-F1
#
_cell.length_a   1.000
_cell.length_b   1.000
_cell.length_c   1.000
_cell.angle_alpha   90.00
_cell.angle_beta   90.00
_cell.angle_gamma   90.00
#
_symmetry.space_group_name_H-M   'P 1'
#
loop_
_entity.id
_entity.type
_entity.pdbx_description
1 polymer ?
#
loop_
_entity_poly.entity_id
_entity_poly.type
_entity_poly.pdbx_seq_one_letter_code
_entity_poly.pdbx_strand_id
1 'polypeptide(L)'
;MSENEHERLQSIAERLNVLKSQSAPKQTSSASAGAAIGRLMWIAFNIVSDLIAGVVCGLGLGYGLDVWLETRPVFIAVFLILGCAAGLLNAVRFLNSFERRRREKEARAPQKE
;
A
#
# COMPACT_ATOMS: atom_id res chain seq x y z
N MET A 1 -20.12 5.52 -40.19
CA MET A 1 -20.48 5.56 -38.76
C MET A 1 -19.28 5.27 -37.83
N SER A 2 -18.23 4.58 -38.29
CA SER A 2 -17.03 4.24 -37.50
C SER A 2 -16.04 5.40 -37.23
N GLU A 3 -15.96 6.42 -38.09
CA GLU A 3 -15.02 7.55 -37.86
C GLU A 3 -15.29 8.32 -36.55
N ASN A 4 -16.56 8.48 -36.17
CA ASN A 4 -16.96 9.19 -34.95
C ASN A 4 -16.58 8.43 -33.67
N GLU A 5 -16.52 7.10 -33.71
CA GLU A 5 -16.10 6.29 -32.56
C GLU A 5 -14.60 6.42 -32.31
N HIS A 6 -13.80 6.48 -33.37
CA HIS A 6 -12.36 6.68 -33.26
C HIS A 6 -12.01 8.03 -32.63
N GLU A 7 -12.68 9.12 -33.02
CA GLU A 7 -12.48 10.44 -32.41
C GLU A 7 -12.89 10.46 -30.92
N ARG A 8 -14.01 9.82 -30.58
CA ARG A 8 -14.47 9.72 -29.19
C ARG A 8 -13.49 8.95 -28.32
N LEU A 9 -12.96 7.83 -28.82
CA LEU A 9 -11.97 7.03 -28.11
C LEU A 9 -10.65 7.80 -27.93
N GLN A 10 -10.22 8.57 -28.93
CA GLN A 10 -9.04 9.44 -28.82
C GLN A 10 -9.24 10.52 -27.74
N SER A 11 -10.38 11.20 -27.73
CA SER A 11 -10.67 12.24 -26.72
C SER A 11 -10.74 11.67 -25.29
N ILE A 12 -11.25 10.44 -25.13
CA ILE A 12 -11.28 9.73 -23.85
C ILE A 12 -9.89 9.29 -23.44
N ALA A 13 -9.08 8.78 -24.37
CA ALA A 13 -7.68 8.41 -24.13
C ALA A 13 -6.86 9.63 -23.70
N GLU A 14 -7.08 10.78 -24.33
CA GLU A 14 -6.41 12.04 -24.01
C GLU A 14 -6.82 12.56 -22.63
N ARG A 15 -8.13 12.56 -22.34
CA ARG A 15 -8.64 12.88 -21.00
C ARG A 15 -8.10 11.93 -19.93
N LEU A 16 -8.09 10.63 -20.18
CA LEU A 16 -7.50 9.63 -19.29
C LEU A 16 -6.02 9.87 -19.08
N ASN A 17 -5.28 10.28 -20.11
CA ASN A 17 -3.85 10.58 -20.01
C ASN A 17 -3.59 11.84 -19.18
N VAL A 18 -4.42 12.87 -19.33
CA VAL A 18 -4.38 14.10 -18.50
C VAL A 18 -4.71 13.78 -17.04
N LEU A 19 -5.76 12.98 -16.76
CA LEU A 19 -6.05 12.57 -15.39
C LEU A 19 -4.99 11.62 -14.82
N LYS A 20 -4.42 10.73 -15.64
CA LYS A 20 -3.35 9.82 -15.22
C LYS A 20 -2.04 10.56 -14.95
N SER A 21 -1.74 11.65 -15.65
CA SER A 21 -0.59 12.50 -15.33
C SER A 21 -0.81 13.35 -14.07
N GLN A 22 -2.06 13.72 -13.75
CA GLN A 22 -2.40 14.38 -12.49
C GLN A 22 -2.53 13.42 -11.30
N SER A 23 -2.94 12.17 -11.55
CA SER A 23 -3.19 11.13 -10.52
C SER A 23 -2.03 10.14 -10.38
N ALA A 24 -1.09 10.12 -11.32
CA ALA A 24 0.20 9.48 -11.09
C ALA A 24 0.84 10.24 -9.92
N PRO A 25 1.27 9.54 -8.85
CA PRO A 25 1.92 10.21 -7.74
C PRO A 25 3.10 10.97 -8.34
N LYS A 26 3.10 12.29 -8.16
CA LYS A 26 4.08 13.25 -8.65
C LYS A 26 5.49 12.69 -8.45
N GLN A 27 5.98 11.97 -9.45
CA GLN A 27 7.39 11.65 -9.58
C GLN A 27 8.01 12.94 -10.08
N THR A 28 8.40 13.79 -9.15
CA THR A 28 9.21 14.96 -9.43
C THR A 28 10.47 14.48 -10.14
N SER A 29 10.57 14.82 -11.41
CA SER A 29 11.64 14.52 -12.35
C SER A 29 12.88 15.38 -12.08
N SER A 30 13.44 15.30 -10.87
CA SER A 30 14.76 15.80 -10.49
C SER A 30 15.22 15.09 -9.21
N ALA A 31 16.48 14.62 -9.18
CA ALA A 31 17.14 13.88 -8.08
C ALA A 31 16.94 12.34 -8.06
N SER A 32 17.72 11.65 -8.91
CA SER A 32 17.84 10.19 -9.00
C SER A 32 18.21 9.47 -7.67
N ALA A 33 18.86 10.15 -6.73
CA ALA A 33 19.15 9.63 -5.38
C ALA A 33 18.04 9.96 -4.36
N GLY A 34 17.56 11.21 -4.33
CA GLY A 34 16.55 11.68 -3.38
C GLY A 34 15.19 10.97 -3.56
N ALA A 35 14.79 10.69 -4.80
CA ALA A 35 13.54 9.98 -5.09
C ALA A 35 13.59 8.48 -4.73
N ALA A 36 14.77 7.87 -4.67
CA ALA A 36 14.94 6.50 -4.17
C ALA A 36 14.82 6.46 -2.64
N ILE A 37 15.50 7.40 -1.96
CA ILE A 37 15.45 7.56 -0.50
C ILE A 37 14.01 7.88 -0.03
N GLY A 38 13.31 8.78 -0.70
CA GLY A 38 11.92 9.13 -0.36
C GLY A 38 10.95 7.96 -0.51
N ARG A 39 11.13 7.11 -1.54
CA ARG A 39 10.33 5.88 -1.69
C ARG A 39 10.61 4.86 -0.60
N LEU A 40 11.87 4.68 -0.24
CA LEU A 40 12.26 3.74 0.82
C LEU A 40 11.72 4.20 2.18
N MET A 41 11.81 5.51 2.48
CA MET A 41 11.22 6.12 3.66
C MET A 41 9.70 5.90 3.73
N TRP A 42 8.99 6.12 2.61
CA TRP A 42 7.55 5.91 2.57
C TRP A 42 7.17 4.44 2.79
N ILE A 43 7.90 3.48 2.19
CA ILE A 43 7.69 2.05 2.44
C ILE A 43 7.91 1.71 3.91
N ALA A 44 9.01 2.17 4.50
CA ALA A 44 9.34 1.92 5.90
C ALA A 44 8.26 2.46 6.85
N PHE A 45 7.76 3.68 6.59
CA PHE A 45 6.71 4.28 7.41
C PHE A 45 5.40 3.48 7.38
N ASN A 46 4.99 2.96 6.22
CA ASN A 46 3.79 2.12 6.12
C ASN A 46 3.94 0.82 6.91
N ILE A 47 5.11 0.16 6.82
CA ILE A 47 5.40 -1.05 7.63
C ILE A 47 5.27 -0.75 9.13
N VAL A 48 5.84 0.37 9.58
CA VAL A 48 5.78 0.75 11.00
C VAL A 48 4.34 1.10 11.41
N SER A 49 3.61 1.82 10.55
CA SER A 49 2.21 2.16 10.79
C SER A 49 1.33 0.91 10.87
N ASP A 50 1.54 -0.09 10.03
CA ASP A 50 0.80 -1.36 10.06
C ASP A 50 1.05 -2.12 11.36
N LEU A 51 2.29 -2.10 11.86
CA LEU A 51 2.62 -2.69 13.15
C LEU A 51 1.92 -1.97 14.31
N ILE A 52 1.97 -0.62 14.32
CA ILE A 52 1.30 0.19 15.34
C ILE A 52 -0.21 -0.03 15.30
N ALA A 53 -0.81 -0.05 14.10
CA ALA A 53 -2.23 -0.30 13.92
C ALA A 53 -2.64 -1.69 14.46
N GLY A 54 -1.84 -2.73 14.19
CA GLY A 54 -2.07 -4.07 14.72
C GLY A 54 -2.00 -4.12 16.24
N VAL A 55 -1.01 -3.47 16.85
CA VAL A 55 -0.85 -3.37 18.31
C VAL A 55 -2.01 -2.60 18.94
N VAL A 56 -2.34 -1.41 18.44
CA VAL A 56 -3.45 -0.59 18.95
C VAL A 56 -4.79 -1.32 18.84
N CYS A 57 -5.02 -2.00 17.71
CA CYS A 57 -6.22 -2.81 17.51
C CYS A 57 -6.28 -3.99 18.49
N GLY A 58 -5.16 -4.71 18.67
CA GLY A 58 -5.05 -5.82 19.61
C GLY A 58 -5.26 -5.40 21.07
N LEU A 59 -4.65 -4.29 21.51
CA LEU A 59 -4.88 -3.74 22.85
C LEU A 59 -6.31 -3.24 23.01
N GLY A 60 -6.86 -2.52 22.02
CA GLY A 60 -8.23 -1.99 22.10
C GLY A 60 -9.27 -3.10 22.21
N LEU A 61 -9.17 -4.12 21.35
CA LEU A 61 -10.04 -5.30 21.38
C LEU A 61 -9.84 -6.10 22.66
N GLY A 62 -8.59 -6.40 23.03
CA GLY A 62 -8.27 -7.17 24.22
C GLY A 62 -8.74 -6.49 25.50
N TYR A 63 -8.52 -5.18 25.62
CA TYR A 63 -8.96 -4.39 26.78
C TYR A 63 -10.49 -4.30 26.87
N GLY A 64 -11.17 -4.07 25.75
CA GLY A 64 -12.63 -4.06 25.72
C GLY A 64 -13.23 -5.40 26.16
N LEU A 65 -12.63 -6.51 25.74
CA LEU A 65 -13.07 -7.85 26.11
C LEU A 65 -12.77 -8.18 27.58
N ASP A 66 -11.58 -7.84 28.06
CA ASP A 66 -11.20 -8.06 29.47
C ASP A 66 -12.09 -7.27 30.42
N VAL A 67 -12.48 -6.02 30.07
CA VAL A 67 -13.40 -5.20 30.87
C VAL A 67 -14.82 -5.77 30.83
N TRP A 68 -15.29 -6.26 29.69
CA TRP A 68 -16.65 -6.78 29.57
C TRP A 68 -16.85 -8.13 30.28
N LEU A 69 -15.80 -8.95 30.34
CA LEU A 69 -15.81 -10.28 30.95
C LEU A 69 -15.29 -10.30 32.40
N GLU A 70 -14.91 -9.15 32.96
CA GLU A 70 -14.19 -9.01 34.26
C GLU A 70 -12.99 -9.97 34.37
N THR A 71 -12.40 -10.36 33.24
CA THR A 71 -11.27 -11.28 33.23
C THR A 71 -9.99 -10.54 33.56
N ARG A 72 -9.07 -11.25 34.22
CA ARG A 72 -7.66 -10.83 34.33
C ARG A 72 -7.13 -10.56 32.90
N PRO A 73 -6.05 -9.76 32.71
CA PRO A 73 -5.59 -9.26 31.39
C PRO A 73 -5.04 -10.35 30.46
N VAL A 74 -5.88 -11.34 30.17
CA VAL A 74 -5.60 -12.56 29.43
C VAL A 74 -6.00 -12.34 27.98
N PHE A 75 -7.16 -11.71 27.73
CA PHE A 75 -7.53 -11.36 26.36
C PHE A 75 -6.60 -10.29 25.79
N ILE A 76 -6.16 -9.30 26.58
CA ILE A 76 -5.09 -8.38 26.14
C ILE A 76 -3.84 -9.14 25.69
N ALA A 77 -3.38 -10.15 26.44
CA ALA A 77 -2.19 -10.92 26.07
C ALA A 77 -2.40 -11.70 24.76
N VAL A 78 -3.54 -12.38 24.62
CA VAL A 78 -3.88 -13.16 23.40
C VAL A 78 -4.08 -12.25 22.19
N PHE A 79 -4.88 -11.19 22.33
CA PHE A 79 -5.15 -10.25 21.26
C PHE A 79 -3.96 -9.37 20.91
N LEU A 80 -3.02 -9.13 21.83
CA LEU A 80 -1.74 -8.50 21.51
C LEU A 80 -0.92 -9.38 20.55
N ILE A 81 -0.81 -10.69 20.84
CA ILE A 81 -0.10 -11.62 19.95
C ILE A 81 -0.81 -11.68 18.59
N LEU A 82 -2.14 -11.77 18.59
CA LEU A 82 -2.95 -11.78 17.37
C LEU A 82 -2.82 -10.47 16.57
N GLY A 83 -2.82 -9.33 17.26
CA GLY A 83 -2.66 -7.99 16.67
C GLY A 83 -1.27 -7.79 16.06
N CYS A 84 -0.22 -8.26 16.75
CA CYS A 84 1.14 -8.30 16.21
C CYS A 84 1.21 -9.20 14.97
N ALA A 85 0.62 -10.40 15.03
CA ALA A 85 0.59 -11.30 13.87
C ALA A 85 -0.12 -10.64 12.68
N ALA A 86 -1.27 -10.00 12.90
CA ALA A 86 -2.01 -9.27 11.88
C ALA A 86 -1.19 -8.10 11.30
N GLY A 87 -0.50 -7.32 12.13
CA GLY A 87 0.40 -6.26 11.69
C GLY A 87 1.54 -6.77 10.81
N LEU A 88 2.19 -7.87 11.21
CA LEU A 88 3.24 -8.52 10.41
C LEU A 88 2.69 -9.07 9.09
N LEU A 89 1.53 -9.73 9.11
CA LEU A 89 0.87 -10.27 7.92
C LEU A 89 0.53 -9.14 6.92
N ASN A 90 0.06 -7.99 7.40
CA ASN A 90 -0.20 -6.82 6.56
C ASN A 90 1.09 -6.25 5.94
N ALA A 91 2.14 -6.10 6.74
CA ALA A 91 3.45 -5.66 6.26
C ALA A 91 4.01 -6.58 5.17
N VAL A 92 3.98 -7.90 5.38
CA VAL A 92 4.43 -8.89 4.39
C VAL A 92 3.57 -8.86 3.13
N ARG A 93 2.25 -8.71 3.28
CA ARG A 93 1.34 -8.60 2.13
C ARG A 93 1.60 -7.33 1.33
N PHE A 94 1.93 -6.22 1.99
CA PHE A 94 2.34 -4.99 1.35
C PHE A 94 3.63 -5.22 0.55
N LEU A 95 4.69 -5.75 1.18
CA LEU A 95 5.96 -6.08 0.54
C LEU A 95 5.77 -6.94 -0.73
N ASN A 96 5.04 -8.05 -0.63
CA ASN A 96 4.74 -8.92 -1.76
C ASN A 96 4.01 -8.19 -2.90
N SER A 97 3.09 -7.28 -2.57
CA SER A 97 2.37 -6.48 -3.57
C SER A 97 3.30 -5.50 -4.28
N PHE A 98 4.29 -4.94 -3.57
CA PHE A 98 5.31 -4.06 -4.14
C PHE A 98 6.29 -4.80 -5.05
N GLU A 99 6.75 -6.00 -4.65
CA GLU A 99 7.63 -6.83 -5.46
C GLU A 99 6.96 -7.28 -6.76
N ARG A 100 5.71 -7.73 -6.68
CA ARG A 100 4.96 -8.21 -7.85
C ARG A 100 4.81 -7.12 -8.92
N ARG A 101 4.53 -5.87 -8.49
CA ARG A 101 4.50 -4.70 -9.38
C ARG A 101 5.85 -4.32 -9.96
N ARG A 102 6.97 -4.61 -9.28
CA ARG A 102 8.32 -4.43 -9.84
C ARG A 102 8.60 -5.47 -10.93
N ARG A 103 8.34 -6.74 -10.65
CA ARG A 103 8.51 -7.85 -11.61
C ARG A 103 7.68 -7.66 -12.87
N GLU A 104 6.42 -7.20 -12.73
CA GLU A 104 5.55 -6.90 -13.87
C GLU A 104 6.06 -5.73 -14.72
N LYS A 105 6.73 -4.74 -14.12
CA LYS A 105 7.34 -3.61 -14.86
C LYS A 105 8.63 -4.02 -15.56
N GLU A 106 9.42 -4.90 -14.96
CA GLU A 106 10.61 -5.48 -15.59
C GLU A 106 10.24 -6.42 -16.74
N ALA A 107 9.24 -7.28 -16.58
CA ALA A 107 8.76 -8.16 -17.65
C ALA A 107 8.08 -7.41 -18.82
N ARG A 108 7.63 -6.17 -18.58
CA ARG A 108 6.96 -5.32 -19.59
C ARG A 108 7.88 -4.23 -20.16
N ALA A 109 9.13 -4.14 -19.68
CA ALA A 109 10.16 -3.35 -20.35
C ALA A 109 10.72 -4.20 -21.50
N PRO A 110 10.44 -3.86 -22.77
CA PRO A 110 11.07 -4.57 -23.88
C PRO A 110 12.58 -4.38 -23.76
N GLN A 111 13.30 -5.49 -23.90
CA GLN A 111 14.73 -5.56 -24.12
C GLN A 111 15.07 -4.53 -25.20
N LYS A 112 15.64 -3.39 -24.79
CA LYS A 112 16.25 -2.46 -25.74
C LYS A 112 17.50 -3.17 -26.24
N GLU A 113 17.50 -3.39 -27.55
CA GLU A 113 18.49 -4.04 -28.41
C GLU A 113 19.95 -3.91 -27.94
#